data_AF-A0A2V9WHV5-F1
#
_entry.id   AF-A0A2V9WHV5-F1
#
_cell.length_a   1.000
_cell.length_b   1.000
_cell.length_c   1.000
_cell.angle_alpha   90.00
_cell.angle_beta   90.00
_cell.angle_gamma   90.00
#
_symmetry.space_group_name_H-M   'P 1'
#
loop_
_entity.id
_entity.type
_entity.pdbx_description
1 polymer ?
#
loop_
_entity_poly.entity_id
_entity_poly.type
_entity_poly.pdbx_seq_one_letter_code
_entity_poly.pdbx_strand_id
1 'polypeptide(L)'
;MSLSLPQHFLMIASFVGVCPAYAAQAAASKAFTAPAPKFSPAVAFDVSPAVRNLAPAASALSSSVVREVRPERGPVVKNRGFSGDAAVQKSGSMRLGPANAATIPNPLLTFEGLRNTDNPFLVAPPDPVGAVGPNHYVEMVNLVFAVYDKQGNRLAGPTQLGDLWQGFAVPDCTDLSGDPIVVYDKFEDRWLLTQFTTRGPIFYNCVAISQTGDPTGSFFRYAFSAGQFFPDYPKYGVWSNSYLLTSRDFGPTTEYGISVYALEKEKMIEGDPNARSVHFFLDSAVVPISQIGDGLLPADIDGENEPEDGASAPIVGTMDDNGPYGAPFDALNVYELSVRWEQVPTAALNLVAQLPVASFNSTFPCTAPPPASQTRSCIPQPGTTRKIDILSYRQRPTWRLAYRTFGKYEAMVTNQSVTLPAGHLRSG
;
A
#
# COMPACT_ATOMS: atom_id res chain seq x y z
N MET A 1 65.41 30.31 -7.29
CA MET A 1 64.33 29.96 -8.24
C MET A 1 63.24 29.23 -7.46
N SER A 2 62.30 30.00 -6.91
CA SER A 2 61.09 29.50 -6.28
C SER A 2 59.97 29.60 -7.32
N LEU A 3 59.27 28.49 -7.58
CA LEU A 3 58.09 28.48 -8.44
C LEU A 3 56.93 27.82 -7.69
N SER A 4 56.24 28.70 -6.97
CA SER A 4 54.80 28.80 -6.74
C SER A 4 53.91 27.72 -7.37
N LEU A 5 53.16 27.00 -6.53
CA LEU A 5 51.90 26.34 -6.93
C LEU A 5 50.87 27.41 -7.35
N PRO A 6 50.04 27.18 -8.38
CA PRO A 6 48.82 27.94 -8.57
C PRO A 6 47.67 27.27 -7.82
N GLN A 7 47.21 27.95 -6.77
CA GLN A 7 45.87 27.78 -6.18
C GLN A 7 44.83 27.85 -7.29
N HIS A 8 44.07 26.78 -7.50
CA HIS A 8 42.83 26.84 -8.27
C HIS A 8 41.67 26.89 -7.28
N PHE A 9 40.99 28.03 -7.29
CA PHE A 9 39.74 28.30 -6.59
C PHE A 9 38.72 27.19 -6.90
N LEU A 10 38.25 26.49 -5.87
CA LEU A 10 37.00 25.74 -5.96
C LEU A 10 35.86 26.77 -5.90
N MET A 11 35.40 27.25 -7.06
CA MET A 11 34.04 27.78 -7.15
C MET A 11 33.08 26.61 -6.94
N ILE A 12 32.50 26.50 -5.76
CA ILE A 12 31.29 25.71 -5.56
C ILE A 12 30.17 26.50 -6.24
N ALA A 13 29.93 26.22 -7.52
CA ALA A 13 28.70 26.60 -8.19
C ALA A 13 27.59 25.68 -7.66
N SER A 14 27.02 26.05 -6.52
CA SER A 14 25.78 25.47 -6.01
C SER A 14 24.67 25.80 -6.99
N PHE A 15 24.42 24.93 -7.97
CA PHE A 15 23.14 24.93 -8.67
C PHE A 15 22.13 24.21 -7.76
N VAL A 16 21.70 24.94 -6.73
CA VAL A 16 20.39 24.72 -6.13
C VAL A 16 19.41 24.96 -7.27
N GLY A 17 18.82 23.87 -7.77
CA GLY A 17 17.57 23.97 -8.50
C GLY A 17 16.55 24.52 -7.53
N VAL A 18 16.50 25.85 -7.40
CA VAL A 18 15.34 26.55 -6.89
C VAL A 18 14.27 26.21 -7.93
N CYS A 19 13.45 25.20 -7.63
CA CYS A 19 12.11 25.21 -8.17
C CYS A 19 11.59 26.63 -7.89
N PRO A 20 11.22 27.43 -8.91
CA PRO A 20 10.44 28.61 -8.59
C PRO A 20 9.32 28.09 -7.71
N ALA A 21 9.12 28.72 -6.55
CA ALA A 21 7.93 28.49 -5.76
C ALA A 21 6.77 28.80 -6.71
N TYR A 22 6.27 27.77 -7.40
CA TYR A 22 4.90 27.76 -7.86
C TYR A 22 4.17 27.91 -6.56
N ALA A 23 3.76 29.15 -6.27
CA ALA A 23 2.78 29.41 -5.25
C ALA A 23 1.69 28.38 -5.53
N ALA A 24 1.56 27.40 -4.64
CA ALA A 24 0.51 26.42 -4.71
C ALA A 24 -0.76 27.26 -4.77
N GLN A 25 -1.34 27.36 -5.96
CA GLN A 25 -2.59 28.05 -6.13
C GLN A 25 -3.57 27.09 -5.48
N ALA A 26 -3.84 27.35 -4.20
CA ALA A 26 -4.95 26.79 -3.48
C ALA A 26 -6.21 27.28 -4.21
N ALA A 27 -6.52 26.63 -5.34
CA ALA A 27 -7.84 26.70 -5.92
C ALA A 27 -8.78 26.22 -4.81
N ALA A 28 -9.73 27.07 -4.42
CA ALA A 28 -10.63 26.80 -3.31
C ALA A 28 -11.41 25.50 -3.59
N SER A 29 -10.87 24.38 -3.09
CA SER A 29 -11.61 23.13 -3.00
C SER A 29 -12.67 23.31 -1.90
N LYS A 30 -13.78 22.56 -1.97
CA LYS A 30 -14.67 22.43 -0.81
C LYS A 30 -13.77 22.17 0.40
N ALA A 31 -13.82 23.06 1.40
CA ALA A 31 -12.94 23.00 2.55
C ALA A 31 -13.01 21.60 3.16
N PHE A 32 -11.92 20.84 3.06
CA PHE A 32 -11.78 19.58 3.77
C PHE A 32 -12.19 19.79 5.22
N THR A 33 -13.25 19.12 5.66
CA THR A 33 -13.73 19.21 7.04
C THR A 33 -13.28 17.95 7.73
N ALA A 34 -12.21 18.02 8.52
CA ALA A 34 -11.65 16.86 9.20
C ALA A 34 -12.76 16.12 9.98
N PRO A 35 -13.02 14.82 9.68
CA PRO A 35 -13.98 14.07 10.46
C PRO A 35 -13.44 13.86 11.88
N ALA A 36 -14.35 13.78 12.86
CA ALA A 36 -13.95 13.51 14.23
C ALA A 36 -13.31 12.10 14.34
N PRO A 37 -12.21 11.95 15.09
CA PRO A 37 -11.58 10.66 15.30
C PRO A 37 -12.51 9.72 16.07
N LYS A 38 -12.60 8.47 15.63
CA LYS A 38 -13.30 7.40 16.37
C LYS A 38 -12.27 6.42 16.93
N PHE A 39 -12.13 6.42 18.25
CA PHE A 39 -11.28 5.44 18.95
C PHE A 39 -12.07 4.18 19.28
N SER A 40 -11.44 3.02 19.13
CA SER A 40 -12.04 1.73 19.49
C SER A 40 -10.95 0.74 19.92
N PRO A 41 -11.22 -0.11 20.92
CA PRO A 41 -10.30 -1.20 21.25
C PRO A 41 -10.28 -2.26 20.14
N ALA A 42 -9.26 -3.12 20.14
CA ALA A 42 -9.35 -4.40 19.45
C ALA A 42 -10.57 -5.19 19.95
N VAL A 43 -11.30 -5.82 19.03
CA VAL A 43 -12.50 -6.61 19.39
C VAL A 43 -12.15 -7.99 19.92
N ALA A 44 -10.95 -8.47 19.60
CA ALA A 44 -10.43 -9.75 20.03
C ALA A 44 -8.91 -9.71 20.04
N PHE A 45 -8.32 -10.49 20.95
CA PHE A 45 -6.90 -10.70 21.09
C PHE A 45 -6.62 -12.13 21.56
N ASP A 46 -5.58 -12.77 21.00
CA ASP A 46 -4.92 -13.92 21.59
C ASP A 46 -3.51 -14.14 20.98
N VAL A 47 -2.92 -15.30 21.25
CA VAL A 47 -1.63 -15.73 20.69
C VAL A 47 -1.85 -16.90 19.74
N SER A 48 -1.29 -16.83 18.53
CA SER A 48 -1.32 -17.91 17.56
C SER A 48 -0.43 -19.09 17.99
N PRO A 49 -0.70 -20.31 17.50
CA PRO A 49 0.33 -21.33 17.39
C PRO A 49 1.52 -20.79 16.58
N ALA A 50 2.71 -21.36 16.80
CA ALA A 50 3.86 -21.00 16.00
C ALA A 50 3.63 -21.36 14.53
N VAL A 51 4.00 -20.47 13.61
CA VAL A 51 3.82 -20.67 12.16
C VAL A 51 4.50 -21.96 11.68
N ARG A 52 5.66 -22.32 12.24
CA ARG A 52 6.35 -23.58 11.93
C ARG A 52 5.53 -24.85 12.25
N ASN A 53 4.49 -24.74 13.07
CA ASN A 53 3.61 -25.85 13.47
C ASN A 53 2.30 -25.87 12.68
N LEU A 54 2.04 -24.86 11.83
CA LEU A 54 0.84 -24.82 10.99
C LEU A 54 0.99 -25.80 9.83
N ALA A 55 -0.12 -26.43 9.45
CA ALA A 55 -0.13 -27.39 8.35
C ALA A 55 0.15 -26.68 7.01
N PRO A 56 0.87 -27.33 6.08
CA PRO A 56 0.98 -26.81 4.72
C PRO A 56 -0.39 -26.73 4.03
N ALA A 57 -0.60 -25.69 3.23
CA ALA A 57 -1.75 -25.54 2.37
C ALA A 57 -1.81 -26.70 1.36
N ALA A 58 -2.96 -27.35 1.26
CA ALA A 58 -3.25 -28.26 0.16
C ALA A 58 -3.32 -27.46 -1.15
N SER A 59 -2.46 -27.78 -2.12
CA SER A 59 -2.48 -27.14 -3.43
C SER A 59 -3.78 -27.45 -4.17
N ALA A 60 -4.30 -26.49 -4.92
CA ALA A 60 -5.46 -26.67 -5.78
C ALA A 60 -5.21 -27.83 -6.77
N LEU A 61 -5.84 -28.99 -6.52
CA LEU A 61 -5.84 -30.09 -7.47
C LEU A 61 -6.65 -29.69 -8.71
N SER A 62 -5.96 -29.34 -9.79
CA SER A 62 -6.43 -29.35 -11.20
C SER A 62 -7.59 -28.42 -11.62
N SER A 63 -8.13 -27.58 -10.74
CA SER A 63 -9.20 -26.64 -11.11
C SER A 63 -8.68 -25.55 -12.06
N SER A 64 -9.12 -25.57 -13.32
CA SER A 64 -8.91 -24.46 -14.28
C SER A 64 -9.79 -23.24 -14.01
N VAL A 65 -10.72 -23.34 -13.04
CA VAL A 65 -11.63 -22.25 -12.68
C VAL A 65 -10.89 -21.29 -11.75
N VAL A 66 -10.69 -20.07 -12.22
CA VAL A 66 -10.17 -18.95 -11.43
C VAL A 66 -11.34 -18.33 -10.67
N ARG A 67 -11.21 -18.23 -9.34
CA ARG A 67 -12.19 -17.57 -8.48
C ARG A 67 -11.80 -16.11 -8.28
N GLU A 68 -12.75 -15.22 -8.59
CA GLU A 68 -12.67 -13.83 -8.16
C GLU A 68 -13.16 -13.76 -6.71
N VAL A 69 -12.20 -13.74 -5.77
CA VAL A 69 -12.48 -13.75 -4.32
C VAL A 69 -13.09 -12.41 -3.88
N ARG A 70 -12.89 -11.37 -4.69
CA ARG A 70 -13.43 -10.05 -4.44
C ARG A 70 -13.90 -9.38 -5.74
N PRO A 71 -15.18 -9.54 -6.11
CA PRO A 71 -15.73 -8.90 -7.30
C PRO A 71 -15.50 -7.40 -7.23
N GLU A 72 -15.08 -6.81 -8.35
CA GLU A 72 -14.78 -5.38 -8.39
C GLU A 72 -16.01 -4.53 -8.02
N ARG A 73 -15.82 -3.61 -7.08
CA ARG A 73 -16.84 -2.67 -6.61
C ARG A 73 -16.39 -1.24 -6.89
N GLY A 74 -17.29 -0.45 -7.47
CA GLY A 74 -17.08 0.96 -7.77
C GLY A 74 -17.36 1.32 -9.24
N PRO A 75 -17.14 2.58 -9.63
CA PRO A 75 -17.63 3.08 -10.90
C PRO A 75 -16.95 2.40 -12.08
N VAL A 76 -17.74 2.02 -13.08
CA VAL A 76 -17.23 1.55 -14.37
C VAL A 76 -16.61 2.73 -15.11
N VAL A 77 -15.31 2.66 -15.35
CA VAL A 77 -14.59 3.75 -16.02
C VAL A 77 -14.80 3.67 -17.53
N LYS A 78 -15.19 4.80 -18.13
CA LYS A 78 -15.28 4.92 -19.58
C LYS A 78 -13.95 5.41 -20.13
N ASN A 79 -13.41 4.71 -21.12
CA ASN A 79 -12.26 5.17 -21.88
C ASN A 79 -12.56 6.53 -22.54
N ARG A 80 -11.72 7.54 -22.26
CA ARG A 80 -11.80 8.90 -22.83
C ARG A 80 -10.77 9.16 -23.94
N GLY A 81 -10.00 8.15 -24.33
CA GLY A 81 -8.86 8.31 -25.23
C GLY A 81 -7.61 8.80 -24.50
N PHE A 82 -6.46 8.73 -25.18
CA PHE A 82 -5.19 9.23 -24.65
C PHE A 82 -5.03 10.72 -24.98
N SER A 83 -4.90 11.57 -23.96
CA SER A 83 -4.75 13.02 -24.06
C SER A 83 -3.29 13.51 -24.10
N GLY A 84 -2.31 12.61 -23.91
CA GLY A 84 -0.92 12.99 -23.63
C GLY A 84 -0.51 12.54 -22.23
N ASP A 85 0.78 12.29 -22.02
CA ASP A 85 1.37 12.10 -20.69
C ASP A 85 2.65 12.94 -20.67
N ALA A 86 2.62 14.01 -19.88
CA ALA A 86 3.74 14.93 -19.70
C ALA A 86 4.62 14.51 -18.50
N ALA A 87 4.12 13.63 -17.63
CA ALA A 87 4.89 12.98 -16.57
C ALA A 87 5.87 11.92 -17.12
N VAL A 88 5.69 11.47 -18.37
CA VAL A 88 6.66 10.59 -19.05
C VAL A 88 8.06 11.19 -19.01
N GLN A 89 8.93 10.55 -18.24
CA GLN A 89 10.36 10.81 -18.29
C GLN A 89 10.93 10.29 -19.62
N LYS A 90 11.00 11.17 -20.63
CA LYS A 90 11.54 10.87 -21.97
C LYS A 90 13.06 10.63 -21.99
N SER A 91 13.74 10.96 -20.90
CA SER A 91 15.16 10.74 -20.69
C SER A 91 15.37 9.98 -19.38
N GLY A 92 15.60 8.67 -19.46
CA GLY A 92 16.08 7.84 -18.35
C GLY A 92 17.53 8.16 -17.91
N SER A 93 17.97 9.39 -18.17
CA SER A 93 19.30 9.91 -17.89
C SER A 93 19.16 11.40 -17.56
N MET A 94 18.61 11.71 -16.39
CA MET A 94 18.78 13.04 -15.84
C MET A 94 20.26 13.19 -15.45
N ARG A 95 21.08 13.67 -16.41
CA ARG A 95 22.32 14.43 -16.25
C ARG A 95 23.30 14.02 -15.13
N LEU A 96 23.42 12.75 -14.83
CA LEU A 96 24.67 12.21 -14.33
C LEU A 96 25.55 12.01 -15.56
N GLY A 97 26.73 12.62 -15.60
CA GLY A 97 27.67 12.42 -16.71
C GLY A 97 27.89 10.93 -17.00
N PRO A 98 28.49 10.54 -18.13
CA PRO A 98 28.60 9.14 -18.58
C PRO A 98 29.22 8.14 -17.57
N ALA A 99 29.71 8.61 -16.42
CA ALA A 99 30.22 7.81 -15.30
C ALA A 99 29.17 7.41 -14.23
N ASN A 100 27.96 7.99 -14.19
CA ASN A 100 27.06 7.86 -13.03
C ASN A 100 25.59 7.56 -13.39
N ALA A 101 25.30 6.89 -14.50
CA ALA A 101 23.99 6.22 -14.58
C ALA A 101 24.00 5.10 -13.53
N ALA A 102 23.40 5.33 -12.37
CA ALA A 102 23.22 4.31 -11.34
C ALA A 102 22.37 3.18 -11.93
N THR A 103 23.01 2.18 -12.52
CA THR A 103 22.36 0.95 -12.94
C THR A 103 21.81 0.29 -11.69
N ILE A 104 20.51 0.00 -11.66
CA ILE A 104 19.94 -0.85 -10.62
C ILE A 104 20.77 -2.14 -10.61
N PRO A 105 21.42 -2.50 -9.49
CA PRO A 105 22.26 -3.69 -9.44
C PRO A 105 21.41 -4.93 -9.72
N ASN A 106 22.02 -5.96 -10.30
CA ASN A 106 21.37 -7.26 -10.42
C ASN A 106 20.93 -7.75 -9.02
N PRO A 107 19.82 -8.49 -8.91
CA PRO A 107 19.43 -9.12 -7.65
C PRO A 107 20.59 -9.93 -7.07
N LEU A 108 20.84 -9.79 -5.76
CA LEU A 108 21.86 -10.59 -5.06
C LEU A 108 21.52 -12.08 -5.07
N LEU A 109 20.23 -12.39 -5.13
CA LEU A 109 19.68 -13.74 -5.18
C LEU A 109 18.37 -13.70 -5.96
N THR A 110 18.07 -14.78 -6.67
CA THR A 110 16.75 -15.05 -7.26
C THR A 110 16.39 -16.49 -6.95
N PHE A 111 15.18 -16.70 -6.46
CA PHE A 111 14.61 -18.02 -6.18
C PHE A 111 13.12 -17.99 -6.48
N GLU A 112 12.53 -19.17 -6.66
CA GLU A 112 11.09 -19.31 -6.91
C GLU A 112 10.31 -19.14 -5.60
N GLY A 113 9.37 -18.20 -5.60
CA GLY A 113 8.44 -17.94 -4.50
C GLY A 113 7.14 -18.73 -4.62
N LEU A 114 6.10 -18.20 -3.97
CA LEU A 114 4.74 -18.71 -4.02
C LEU A 114 4.10 -18.49 -5.39
N ARG A 115 3.26 -19.43 -5.80
CA ARG A 115 2.49 -19.38 -7.05
C ARG A 115 1.01 -19.29 -6.73
N ASN A 116 0.25 -18.77 -7.68
CA ASN A 116 -1.21 -18.78 -7.60
C ASN A 116 -1.79 -20.21 -7.46
N THR A 117 -1.09 -21.24 -7.94
CA THR A 117 -1.47 -22.66 -7.76
C THR A 117 -1.22 -23.20 -6.35
N ASP A 118 -0.47 -22.49 -5.52
CA ASP A 118 -0.26 -22.87 -4.13
C ASP A 118 -1.44 -22.43 -3.24
N ASN A 119 -2.30 -21.53 -3.73
CA ASN A 119 -3.60 -21.24 -3.15
C ASN A 119 -4.51 -22.50 -3.22
N PRO A 120 -5.50 -22.64 -2.33
CA PRO A 120 -6.45 -23.77 -2.35
C PRO A 120 -7.32 -23.82 -3.62
N PHE A 121 -7.40 -22.71 -4.35
CA PHE A 121 -7.97 -22.57 -5.69
C PHE A 121 -7.28 -21.40 -6.39
N LEU A 122 -7.30 -21.35 -7.73
CA LEU A 122 -6.73 -20.21 -8.47
C LEU A 122 -7.49 -18.93 -8.13
N VAL A 123 -6.78 -17.86 -7.78
CA VAL A 123 -7.38 -16.57 -7.38
C VAL A 123 -7.07 -15.49 -8.42
N ALA A 124 -8.02 -14.59 -8.66
CA ALA A 124 -7.78 -13.33 -9.35
C ALA A 124 -8.46 -12.16 -8.59
N PRO A 125 -7.74 -11.07 -8.28
CA PRO A 125 -6.30 -10.89 -8.49
C PRO A 125 -5.44 -11.80 -7.58
N PRO A 126 -4.19 -12.15 -7.97
CA PRO A 126 -3.34 -13.02 -7.15
C PRO A 126 -2.72 -12.31 -5.93
N ASP A 127 -2.82 -10.98 -5.84
CA ASP A 127 -2.34 -10.12 -4.75
C ASP A 127 -1.01 -10.55 -4.10
N PRO A 128 0.07 -10.66 -4.89
CA PRO A 128 1.38 -10.98 -4.35
C PRO A 128 1.94 -9.79 -3.58
N VAL A 129 2.41 -10.05 -2.36
CA VAL A 129 3.05 -9.08 -1.47
C VAL A 129 4.18 -9.76 -0.71
N GLY A 130 5.23 -9.03 -0.39
CA GLY A 130 6.33 -9.57 0.42
C GLY A 130 7.12 -8.49 1.14
N ALA A 131 7.72 -8.87 2.26
CA ALA A 131 8.60 -8.00 3.04
C ALA A 131 9.92 -8.71 3.36
N VAL A 132 10.98 -7.93 3.41
CA VAL A 132 12.34 -8.41 3.66
C VAL A 132 12.80 -7.90 5.02
N GLY A 133 13.16 -8.83 5.91
CA GLY A 133 13.84 -8.55 7.17
C GLY A 133 15.31 -8.96 7.12
N PRO A 134 16.03 -8.86 8.25
CA PRO A 134 17.45 -9.18 8.35
C PRO A 134 17.76 -10.64 7.99
N ASN A 135 16.92 -11.56 8.50
CA ASN A 135 17.16 -13.00 8.39
C ASN A 135 16.14 -13.74 7.50
N HIS A 136 15.02 -13.09 7.17
CA HIS A 136 13.90 -13.74 6.50
C HIS A 136 13.34 -12.90 5.36
N TYR A 137 12.66 -13.58 4.44
CA TYR A 137 11.71 -13.00 3.51
C TYR A 137 10.36 -13.66 3.75
N VAL A 138 9.32 -12.86 3.93
CA VAL A 138 7.95 -13.36 4.06
C VAL A 138 7.16 -12.91 2.84
N GLU A 139 6.48 -13.85 2.23
CA GLU A 139 5.68 -13.67 1.02
C GLU A 139 4.26 -14.12 1.28
N MET A 140 3.29 -13.38 0.75
CA MET A 140 1.89 -13.76 0.72
C MET A 140 1.39 -13.65 -0.72
N VAL A 141 0.63 -14.63 -1.17
CA VAL A 141 -0.04 -14.64 -2.48
C VAL A 141 -1.51 -14.93 -2.23
N ASN A 142 -2.26 -13.86 -2.04
CA ASN A 142 -3.68 -13.84 -1.66
C ASN A 142 -4.01 -14.71 -0.43
N LEU A 143 -4.35 -15.99 -0.61
CA LEU A 143 -4.86 -16.85 0.45
C LEU A 143 -3.80 -17.74 1.10
N VAL A 144 -2.53 -17.58 0.73
CA VAL A 144 -1.42 -18.35 1.28
C VAL A 144 -0.22 -17.48 1.57
N PHE A 145 0.60 -17.91 2.53
CA PHE A 145 1.88 -17.27 2.86
C PHE A 145 3.00 -18.29 3.09
N ALA A 146 4.24 -17.84 2.99
CA ALA A 146 5.44 -18.63 3.24
C ALA A 146 6.57 -17.76 3.82
N VAL A 147 7.49 -18.42 4.52
CA VAL A 147 8.69 -17.82 5.08
C VAL A 147 9.91 -18.45 4.44
N TYR A 148 10.85 -17.63 4.02
CA TYR A 148 12.12 -18.03 3.43
C TYR A 148 13.29 -17.46 4.22
N ASP A 149 14.43 -18.15 4.20
CA ASP A 149 15.71 -17.57 4.64
C ASP A 149 16.30 -16.64 3.56
N LYS A 150 17.44 -16.01 3.87
CA LYS A 150 18.15 -15.11 2.94
C LYS A 150 18.86 -15.84 1.79
N GLN A 151 18.86 -17.18 1.80
CA GLN A 151 19.38 -18.04 0.75
C GLN A 151 18.26 -18.57 -0.17
N GLY A 152 17.00 -18.21 0.10
CA GLY A 152 15.84 -18.62 -0.68
C GLY A 152 15.28 -19.99 -0.30
N ASN A 153 15.76 -20.61 0.78
CA ASN A 153 15.17 -21.85 1.27
C ASN A 153 13.87 -21.54 2.02
N ARG A 154 12.80 -22.26 1.69
CA ARG A 154 11.52 -22.13 2.39
C ARG A 154 11.61 -22.79 3.78
N LEU A 155 11.47 -21.98 4.83
CA LEU A 155 11.48 -22.39 6.23
C LEU A 155 10.09 -22.78 6.74
N ALA A 156 9.04 -22.13 6.24
CA ALA A 156 7.66 -22.43 6.57
C ALA A 156 6.72 -22.18 5.38
N GLY A 157 5.57 -22.86 5.39
CA GLY A 157 4.57 -22.77 4.34
C GLY A 157 4.87 -23.59 3.07
N PRO A 158 4.07 -23.42 1.99
CA PRO A 158 2.90 -22.55 1.92
C PRO A 158 1.88 -22.91 2.99
N THR A 159 1.33 -21.93 3.70
CA THR A 159 0.31 -22.09 4.75
C THR A 159 -0.93 -21.31 4.34
N GLN A 160 -2.14 -21.83 4.57
CA GLN A 160 -3.35 -21.07 4.28
C GLN A 160 -3.44 -19.87 5.22
N LEU A 161 -3.83 -18.71 4.69
CA LEU A 161 -3.82 -17.48 5.46
C LEU A 161 -4.77 -17.56 6.67
N GLY A 162 -5.98 -18.09 6.47
CA GLY A 162 -6.93 -18.34 7.55
C GLY A 162 -6.41 -19.28 8.64
N ASP A 163 -5.43 -20.14 8.33
CA ASP A 163 -4.86 -21.07 9.32
C ASP A 163 -4.09 -20.35 10.43
N LEU A 164 -3.57 -19.15 10.15
CA LEU A 164 -2.93 -18.31 11.16
C LEU A 164 -3.93 -17.87 12.24
N TRP A 165 -5.23 -17.76 11.92
CA TRP A 165 -6.29 -17.37 12.84
C TRP A 165 -7.11 -18.55 13.38
N GLN A 166 -6.70 -19.81 13.20
CA GLN A 166 -7.48 -20.95 13.73
C GLN A 166 -7.72 -20.82 15.23
N GLY A 167 -8.96 -21.08 15.64
CA GLY A 167 -9.42 -20.95 17.02
C GLY A 167 -9.57 -19.51 17.52
N PHE A 168 -9.40 -18.49 16.67
CA PHE A 168 -9.54 -17.08 17.06
C PHE A 168 -10.99 -16.73 17.40
N ALA A 169 -11.17 -15.79 18.33
CA ALA A 169 -12.49 -15.40 18.83
C ALA A 169 -13.38 -14.70 17.79
N VAL A 170 -12.79 -14.19 16.70
CA VAL A 170 -13.53 -13.70 15.51
C VAL A 170 -13.42 -14.77 14.42
N PRO A 171 -14.43 -15.64 14.24
CA PRO A 171 -14.38 -16.76 13.30
C PRO A 171 -14.30 -16.33 11.83
N ASP A 172 -14.59 -15.07 11.52
CA ASP A 172 -14.45 -14.54 10.17
C ASP A 172 -12.97 -14.38 9.78
N CYS A 173 -12.07 -14.22 10.76
CA CYS A 173 -10.63 -14.16 10.49
C CYS A 173 -10.05 -15.52 10.08
N THR A 174 -10.76 -16.64 10.28
CA THR A 174 -10.31 -17.96 9.78
C THR A 174 -10.69 -18.21 8.34
N ASP A 175 -11.48 -17.32 7.73
CA ASP A 175 -11.84 -17.42 6.33
C ASP A 175 -10.63 -17.19 5.41
N LEU A 176 -10.78 -17.67 4.18
CA LEU A 176 -9.87 -17.38 3.08
C LEU A 176 -10.33 -16.10 2.38
N SER A 177 -10.24 -14.96 3.08
CA SER A 177 -10.81 -13.69 2.63
C SER A 177 -9.90 -12.88 1.71
N GLY A 178 -8.58 -12.92 1.92
CA GLY A 178 -7.59 -12.37 0.97
C GLY A 178 -7.13 -10.93 1.23
N ASP A 179 -6.71 -10.25 0.15
CA ASP A 179 -5.96 -8.97 0.10
C ASP A 179 -4.96 -8.80 1.26
N PRO A 180 -4.03 -9.76 1.41
CA PRO A 180 -3.08 -9.70 2.50
C PRO A 180 -2.12 -8.53 2.32
N ILE A 181 -1.58 -8.05 3.45
CA ILE A 181 -0.37 -7.25 3.48
C ILE A 181 0.61 -7.88 4.46
N VAL A 182 1.87 -7.94 4.06
CA VAL A 182 2.99 -8.19 4.95
C VAL A 182 3.90 -6.96 4.99
N VAL A 183 4.24 -6.53 6.21
CA VAL A 183 5.26 -5.50 6.46
C VAL A 183 6.20 -5.97 7.57
N TYR A 184 7.45 -5.52 7.50
CA TYR A 184 8.45 -5.76 8.52
C TYR A 184 8.77 -4.44 9.23
N ASP A 185 8.43 -4.35 10.51
CA ASP A 185 8.82 -3.26 11.39
C ASP A 185 10.26 -3.49 11.84
N LYS A 186 11.19 -2.85 11.12
CA LYS A 186 12.63 -2.96 11.36
C LYS A 186 13.12 -2.31 12.65
N PHE A 187 12.34 -1.40 13.23
CA PHE A 187 12.72 -0.70 14.45
C PHE A 187 12.39 -1.55 15.68
N GLU A 188 11.37 -2.41 15.57
CA GLU A 188 10.98 -3.34 16.63
C GLU A 188 11.39 -4.80 16.39
N ASP A 189 11.89 -5.12 15.19
CA ASP A 189 12.15 -6.49 14.73
C ASP A 189 10.87 -7.34 14.81
N ARG A 190 9.82 -6.88 14.11
CA ARG A 190 8.47 -7.48 14.14
C ARG A 190 7.88 -7.60 12.73
N TRP A 191 7.12 -8.66 12.51
CA TRP A 191 6.44 -8.94 11.25
C TRP A 191 4.94 -8.75 11.44
N LEU A 192 4.30 -7.95 10.58
CA LEU A 192 2.85 -7.87 10.51
C LEU A 192 2.35 -8.65 9.30
N LEU A 193 1.41 -9.55 9.51
CA LEU A 193 0.65 -10.27 8.47
C LEU A 193 -0.84 -9.95 8.67
N THR A 194 -1.54 -9.64 7.59
CA THR A 194 -2.93 -9.17 7.68
C THR A 194 -3.85 -9.88 6.71
N GLN A 195 -5.14 -9.83 7.01
CA GLN A 195 -6.22 -10.01 6.04
C GLN A 195 -7.46 -9.22 6.48
N PHE A 196 -8.36 -8.94 5.55
CA PHE A 196 -9.70 -8.42 5.86
C PHE A 196 -10.72 -9.57 5.94
N THR A 197 -11.93 -9.32 6.43
CA THR A 197 -13.02 -10.30 6.40
C THR A 197 -14.07 -9.99 5.34
N THR A 198 -14.71 -11.02 4.76
CA THR A 198 -15.69 -10.90 3.66
C THR A 198 -17.13 -11.25 4.05
N ARG A 199 -17.34 -11.92 5.18
CA ARG A 199 -18.62 -12.53 5.54
C ARG A 199 -19.69 -11.51 5.96
N GLY A 200 -19.33 -10.53 6.78
CA GLY A 200 -20.24 -9.50 7.28
C GLY A 200 -21.32 -10.06 8.22
N PRO A 201 -22.28 -9.23 8.69
CA PRO A 201 -22.50 -7.82 8.31
C PRO A 201 -21.55 -6.83 9.00
N ILE A 202 -20.77 -7.29 9.98
CA ILE A 202 -19.65 -6.53 10.54
C ILE A 202 -18.36 -7.09 9.97
N PHE A 203 -17.51 -6.21 9.45
CA PHE A 203 -16.23 -6.57 8.87
C PHE A 203 -15.09 -6.22 9.81
N TYR A 204 -13.97 -6.91 9.64
CA TYR A 204 -12.78 -6.75 10.47
C TYR A 204 -11.53 -6.68 9.62
N ASN A 205 -10.56 -5.92 10.10
CA ASN A 205 -9.16 -6.04 9.69
C ASN A 205 -8.47 -6.94 10.73
N CYS A 206 -8.11 -8.15 10.31
CA CYS A 206 -7.40 -9.14 11.12
C CYS A 206 -5.90 -8.90 10.98
N VAL A 207 -5.21 -8.64 12.08
CA VAL A 207 -3.80 -8.23 12.10
C VAL A 207 -3.05 -9.14 13.05
N ALA A 208 -2.01 -9.80 12.56
CA ALA A 208 -1.11 -10.63 13.34
C ALA A 208 0.26 -9.98 13.38
N ILE A 209 0.81 -9.76 14.57
CA ILE A 209 2.18 -9.24 14.76
C ILE A 209 3.05 -10.31 15.45
N SER A 210 4.22 -10.61 14.88
CA SER A 210 5.09 -11.67 15.41
C SER A 210 5.55 -11.33 16.83
N GLN A 211 5.79 -12.31 17.69
CA GLN A 211 6.31 -12.04 19.04
C GLN A 211 7.79 -11.63 19.05
N THR A 212 8.52 -11.97 17.98
CA THR A 212 9.96 -11.75 17.83
C THR A 212 10.29 -11.48 16.35
N GLY A 213 11.57 -11.24 16.03
CA GLY A 213 12.06 -11.17 14.65
C GLY A 213 11.99 -12.44 13.82
N ASP A 214 11.61 -13.57 14.44
CA ASP A 214 11.39 -14.84 13.76
C ASP A 214 9.91 -15.00 13.33
N PRO A 215 9.58 -14.83 12.03
CA PRO A 215 8.22 -14.98 11.52
C PRO A 215 7.75 -16.43 11.43
N THR A 216 8.61 -17.41 11.76
CA THR A 216 8.20 -18.82 11.93
C THR A 216 7.70 -19.12 13.36
N GLY A 217 7.81 -18.15 14.27
CA GLY A 217 7.30 -18.20 15.64
C GLY A 217 5.80 -17.93 15.76
N SER A 218 5.36 -17.62 16.98
CA SER A 218 3.98 -17.24 17.31
C SER A 218 3.73 -15.75 17.06
N PHE A 219 2.46 -15.40 16.89
CA PHE A 219 1.99 -14.05 16.64
C PHE A 219 0.96 -13.64 17.68
N PHE A 220 0.96 -12.37 18.07
CA PHE A 220 -0.18 -11.73 18.72
C PHE A 220 -1.23 -11.43 17.64
N ARG A 221 -2.43 -11.99 17.79
CA ARG A 221 -3.52 -11.84 16.81
C ARG A 221 -4.53 -10.84 17.33
N TYR A 222 -4.87 -9.87 16.52
CA TYR A 222 -5.86 -8.84 16.79
C TYR A 222 -6.93 -8.83 15.70
N ALA A 223 -8.13 -8.40 16.05
CA ALA A 223 -9.12 -7.92 15.09
C ALA A 223 -9.56 -6.52 15.44
N PHE A 224 -9.57 -5.63 14.44
CA PHE A 224 -10.09 -4.28 14.55
C PHE A 224 -11.34 -4.16 13.67
N SER A 225 -12.43 -3.64 14.24
CA SER A 225 -13.70 -3.51 13.51
C SER A 225 -13.59 -2.46 12.41
N ALA A 226 -13.99 -2.84 11.19
CA ALA A 226 -14.26 -1.92 10.09
C ALA A 226 -15.74 -1.48 10.05
N GLY A 227 -16.56 -1.96 11.00
CA GLY A 227 -17.98 -1.67 11.04
C GLY A 227 -18.75 -2.37 9.91
N GLN A 228 -19.77 -1.70 9.36
CA GLN A 228 -20.66 -2.27 8.34
C GLN A 228 -20.16 -2.04 6.91
N PHE A 229 -19.04 -1.34 6.75
CA PHE A 229 -18.46 -1.07 5.44
C PHE A 229 -17.40 -2.13 5.17
N PHE A 230 -17.45 -2.72 3.99
CA PHE A 230 -16.54 -3.76 3.58
C PHE A 230 -15.17 -3.16 3.20
N PRO A 231 -14.09 -3.44 3.95
CA PRO A 231 -12.80 -2.77 3.77
C PRO A 231 -12.01 -3.41 2.63
N ASP A 232 -12.04 -2.78 1.45
CA ASP A 232 -11.29 -3.18 0.25
C ASP A 232 -9.86 -2.80 0.26
N TYR A 233 -9.08 -3.68 -0.37
CA TYR A 233 -7.77 -3.37 -0.85
C TYR A 233 -6.92 -2.73 0.25
N PRO A 234 -6.96 -3.26 1.50
CA PRO A 234 -6.30 -2.62 2.61
C PRO A 234 -4.81 -2.45 2.29
N LYS A 235 -4.24 -1.34 2.76
CA LYS A 235 -2.81 -1.06 2.67
C LYS A 235 -2.30 -0.69 4.05
N TYR A 236 -1.10 -1.14 4.36
CA TYR A 236 -0.47 -0.91 5.64
C TYR A 236 0.90 -0.25 5.47
N GLY A 237 1.34 0.44 6.52
CA GLY A 237 2.68 1.00 6.61
C GLY A 237 3.10 1.15 8.08
N VAL A 238 4.41 1.16 8.32
CA VAL A 238 4.96 1.37 9.65
C VAL A 238 5.21 2.86 9.88
N TRP A 239 4.70 3.38 11.00
CA TRP A 239 5.02 4.70 11.53
C TRP A 239 5.59 4.61 12.94
N SER A 240 6.11 5.72 13.47
CA SER A 240 6.83 5.76 14.76
C SER A 240 6.03 5.13 15.90
N ASN A 241 4.80 5.60 16.11
CA ASN A 241 3.94 5.15 17.21
C ASN A 241 2.71 4.32 16.76
N SER A 242 2.59 4.02 15.47
CA SER A 242 1.38 3.42 14.91
C SER A 242 1.67 2.51 13.73
N TYR A 243 0.92 1.41 13.62
CA TYR A 243 0.73 0.74 12.34
C TYR A 243 -0.41 1.41 11.60
N LEU A 244 -0.13 1.93 10.41
CA LEU A 244 -1.09 2.65 9.61
C LEU A 244 -1.88 1.68 8.74
N LEU A 245 -3.16 1.99 8.50
CA LEU A 245 -4.02 1.21 7.62
C LEU A 245 -4.93 2.15 6.83
N THR A 246 -5.07 1.90 5.54
CA THR A 246 -6.11 2.53 4.71
C THR A 246 -6.90 1.47 3.96
N SER A 247 -8.19 1.67 3.76
CA SER A 247 -9.05 0.76 2.98
C SER A 247 -10.09 1.52 2.17
N ARG A 248 -10.60 0.89 1.10
CA ARG A 248 -11.73 1.42 0.32
C ARG A 248 -13.00 0.78 0.84
N ASP A 249 -13.90 1.58 1.36
CA ASP A 249 -14.99 1.08 2.20
C ASP A 249 -16.30 1.12 1.44
N PHE A 250 -16.90 -0.06 1.25
CA PHE A 250 -18.16 -0.23 0.52
C PHE A 250 -19.32 -0.50 1.47
N GLY A 251 -20.32 0.39 1.44
CA GLY A 251 -21.56 0.17 2.17
C GLY A 251 -22.48 -0.88 1.52
N PRO A 252 -23.63 -1.15 2.13
CA PRO A 252 -24.56 -2.18 1.69
C PRO A 252 -25.29 -1.85 0.38
N THR A 253 -25.35 -0.57 -0.02
CA THR A 253 -26.03 -0.14 -1.25
C THR A 253 -25.05 0.46 -2.25
N THR A 254 -24.81 1.75 -2.16
CA THR A 254 -23.95 2.53 -3.07
C THR A 254 -22.94 3.40 -2.32
N GLU A 255 -22.92 3.31 -1.00
CA GLU A 255 -22.02 4.11 -0.17
C GLU A 255 -20.57 3.70 -0.42
N TYR A 256 -19.70 4.70 -0.50
CA TYR A 256 -18.30 4.55 -0.80
C TYR A 256 -17.49 5.62 -0.07
N GLY A 257 -16.35 5.23 0.48
CA GLY A 257 -15.38 6.14 1.05
C GLY A 257 -14.01 5.49 1.21
N ILE A 258 -13.06 6.25 1.75
CA ILE A 258 -11.75 5.76 2.17
C ILE A 258 -11.68 5.82 3.69
N SER A 259 -11.35 4.70 4.32
CA SER A 259 -11.04 4.68 5.74
C SER A 259 -9.55 4.82 5.97
N VAL A 260 -9.18 5.64 6.95
CA VAL A 260 -7.80 5.82 7.45
C VAL A 260 -7.78 5.43 8.92
N TYR A 261 -6.83 4.56 9.27
CA TYR A 261 -6.64 4.03 10.61
C TYR A 261 -5.20 4.19 11.06
N ALA A 262 -5.04 4.28 12.38
CA ALA A 262 -3.79 3.99 13.07
C ALA A 262 -4.06 3.01 14.21
N LEU A 263 -3.23 1.98 14.32
CA LEU A 263 -3.26 0.94 15.33
C LEU A 263 -2.14 1.20 16.33
N GLU A 264 -2.43 1.11 17.63
CA GLU A 264 -1.51 1.45 18.73
C GLU A 264 -0.31 0.48 18.79
N LYS A 265 0.80 0.88 18.16
CA LYS A 265 1.97 0.03 17.92
C LYS A 265 2.57 -0.52 19.21
N GLU A 266 2.82 0.34 20.20
CA GLU A 266 3.45 -0.01 21.48
C GLU A 266 2.74 -1.18 22.17
N LYS A 267 1.40 -1.11 22.27
CA LYS A 267 0.61 -2.20 22.86
C LYS A 267 0.60 -3.47 22.02
N MET A 268 0.58 -3.32 20.69
CA MET A 268 0.56 -4.48 19.79
C MET A 268 1.88 -5.27 19.85
N ILE A 269 3.04 -4.60 19.92
CA ILE A 269 4.34 -5.28 20.00
C ILE A 269 4.56 -5.97 21.35
N GLU A 270 3.92 -5.48 22.41
CA GLU A 270 3.92 -6.07 23.75
C GLU A 270 2.90 -7.20 23.93
N GLY A 271 1.95 -7.34 22.99
CA GLY A 271 0.86 -8.31 23.12
C GLY A 271 -0.18 -7.90 24.16
N ASP A 272 -0.44 -6.60 24.34
CA ASP A 272 -1.49 -6.12 25.22
C ASP A 272 -2.87 -6.26 24.53
N PRO A 273 -3.84 -6.98 25.13
CA PRO A 273 -5.20 -7.07 24.59
C PRO A 273 -5.93 -5.73 24.49
N ASN A 274 -5.45 -4.69 25.19
CA ASN A 274 -6.04 -3.35 25.20
C ASN A 274 -5.47 -2.43 24.12
N ALA A 275 -4.81 -2.97 23.10
CA ALA A 275 -4.42 -2.22 21.90
C ALA A 275 -5.64 -1.53 21.28
N ARG A 276 -5.49 -0.25 20.93
CA ARG A 276 -6.54 0.57 20.35
C ARG A 276 -6.30 0.82 18.87
N SER A 277 -7.37 1.24 18.20
CA SER A 277 -7.34 1.84 16.88
C SER A 277 -8.02 3.20 16.91
N VAL A 278 -7.59 4.08 16.03
CA VAL A 278 -8.33 5.30 15.67
C VAL A 278 -8.74 5.20 14.22
N HIS A 279 -9.94 5.66 13.90
CA HIS A 279 -10.55 5.58 12.58
C HIS A 279 -11.10 6.94 12.13
N PHE A 280 -10.83 7.26 10.87
CA PHE A 280 -11.43 8.35 10.12
C PHE A 280 -12.07 7.78 8.84
N PHE A 281 -13.31 8.17 8.57
CA PHE A 281 -14.00 7.79 7.33
C PHE A 281 -14.15 9.02 6.43
N LEU A 282 -13.59 8.93 5.23
CA LEU A 282 -13.62 9.98 4.21
C LEU A 282 -14.61 9.60 3.12
N ASP A 283 -15.76 10.27 3.08
CA ASP A 283 -16.72 10.15 1.99
C ASP A 283 -16.89 11.50 1.25
N SER A 284 -17.76 11.50 0.24
CA SER A 284 -18.05 12.70 -0.57
C SER A 284 -18.70 13.86 0.21
N ALA A 285 -19.19 13.62 1.43
CA ALA A 285 -19.72 14.65 2.31
C ALA A 285 -18.59 15.34 3.12
N VAL A 286 -17.51 14.61 3.40
CA VAL A 286 -16.32 15.09 4.13
C VAL A 286 -15.32 15.77 3.19
N VAL A 287 -15.07 15.16 2.03
CA VAL A 287 -14.02 15.56 1.09
C VAL A 287 -14.44 15.25 -0.35
N PRO A 288 -14.15 16.11 -1.34
CA PRO A 288 -14.39 15.77 -2.74
C PRO A 288 -13.77 14.42 -3.10
N ILE A 289 -14.54 13.54 -3.74
CA ILE A 289 -14.07 12.20 -4.12
C ILE A 289 -12.84 12.25 -5.03
N SER A 290 -12.69 13.32 -5.84
CA SER A 290 -11.48 13.55 -6.62
C SER A 290 -10.22 13.70 -5.77
N GLN A 291 -10.29 14.11 -4.50
CA GLN A 291 -9.10 14.27 -3.65
C GLN A 291 -8.64 12.96 -2.98
N ILE A 292 -9.55 11.99 -2.82
CA ILE A 292 -9.25 10.68 -2.21
C ILE A 292 -9.19 9.53 -3.22
N GLY A 293 -9.79 9.72 -4.40
CA GLY A 293 -9.81 8.77 -5.49
C GLY A 293 -10.32 7.38 -5.09
N ASP A 294 -9.63 6.37 -5.60
CA ASP A 294 -9.93 4.96 -5.33
C ASP A 294 -8.90 4.30 -4.39
N GLY A 295 -8.21 5.11 -3.59
CA GLY A 295 -7.26 4.66 -2.59
C GLY A 295 -6.32 5.77 -2.11
N LEU A 296 -6.03 5.73 -0.81
CA LEU A 296 -4.93 6.47 -0.20
C LEU A 296 -3.84 5.47 0.20
N LEU A 297 -2.58 5.89 0.20
CA LEU A 297 -1.46 5.10 0.67
C LEU A 297 -0.96 5.62 2.01
N PRO A 298 -0.87 4.75 3.04
CA PRO A 298 -0.20 5.11 4.27
C PRO A 298 1.31 5.10 4.07
N ALA A 299 2.01 6.04 4.72
CA ALA A 299 3.47 6.04 4.73
C ALA A 299 4.03 4.77 5.37
N ASP A 300 5.11 4.28 4.79
CA ASP A 300 5.89 3.17 5.30
C ASP A 300 7.36 3.60 5.41
N ILE A 301 7.87 3.69 6.64
CA ILE A 301 9.22 4.21 6.89
C ILE A 301 10.26 3.28 6.25
N ASP A 302 11.08 3.86 5.39
CA ASP A 302 12.22 3.24 4.72
C ASP A 302 13.55 3.86 5.21
N GLY A 303 14.67 3.15 5.05
CA GLY A 303 15.97 3.56 5.58
C GLY A 303 16.15 3.33 7.09
N GLU A 304 17.16 3.95 7.70
CA GLU A 304 17.59 3.67 9.07
C GLU A 304 17.09 4.69 10.11
N ASN A 305 16.51 5.80 9.66
CA ASN A 305 16.07 6.88 10.54
C ASN A 305 14.56 6.84 10.72
N GLU A 306 14.12 6.92 11.97
CA GLU A 306 12.72 7.21 12.29
C GLU A 306 12.41 8.70 12.11
N PRO A 307 11.16 9.05 11.75
CA PRO A 307 10.63 10.40 11.91
C PRO A 307 10.79 10.88 13.36
N GLU A 308 10.78 12.19 13.57
CA GLU A 308 10.78 12.75 14.92
C GLU A 308 9.56 12.28 15.72
N ASP A 309 9.73 12.15 17.04
CA ASP A 309 8.63 11.73 17.91
C ASP A 309 7.44 12.70 17.81
N GLY A 310 6.24 12.14 17.66
CA GLY A 310 5.01 12.89 17.42
C GLY A 310 4.86 13.48 16.01
N ALA A 311 5.76 13.19 15.06
CA ALA A 311 5.57 13.58 13.66
C ALA A 311 4.29 12.98 13.07
N SER A 312 3.54 13.79 12.33
CA SER A 312 2.35 13.33 11.60
C SER A 312 2.75 12.35 10.50
N ALA A 313 2.00 11.26 10.37
CA ALA A 313 2.16 10.31 9.29
C ALA A 313 1.56 10.84 7.97
N PRO A 314 2.34 10.89 6.87
CA PRO A 314 1.80 11.21 5.57
C PRO A 314 0.88 10.11 5.05
N ILE A 315 -0.27 10.50 4.51
CA ILE A 315 -1.21 9.65 3.79
C ILE A 315 -1.41 10.29 2.40
N VAL A 316 -1.07 9.58 1.32
CA VAL A 316 -1.00 10.17 -0.02
C VAL A 316 -1.99 9.53 -0.98
N GLY A 317 -2.72 10.37 -1.72
CA GLY A 317 -3.57 9.98 -2.83
C GLY A 317 -3.20 10.71 -4.12
N THR A 318 -3.80 10.32 -5.23
CA THR A 318 -3.63 10.99 -6.53
C THR A 318 -4.91 11.70 -6.94
N MET A 319 -4.79 12.70 -7.81
CA MET A 319 -5.86 13.39 -8.54
C MET A 319 -5.57 13.26 -10.03
N ASP A 320 -6.55 12.83 -10.81
CA ASP A 320 -6.47 12.67 -12.25
C ASP A 320 -7.61 13.45 -12.92
N ASP A 321 -7.29 14.51 -13.66
CA ASP A 321 -8.28 15.38 -14.32
C ASP A 321 -8.94 14.74 -15.55
N ASN A 322 -8.31 13.69 -16.08
CA ASN A 322 -8.86 12.81 -17.10
C ASN A 322 -9.56 11.59 -16.49
N GLY A 323 -9.41 11.40 -15.17
CA GLY A 323 -9.92 10.29 -14.39
C GLY A 323 -11.44 10.32 -14.15
N PRO A 324 -11.97 9.27 -13.48
CA PRO A 324 -13.42 9.09 -13.32
C PRO A 324 -14.05 10.06 -12.30
N TYR A 325 -13.25 10.71 -11.45
CA TYR A 325 -13.74 11.49 -10.31
C TYR A 325 -13.78 13.00 -10.56
N GLY A 326 -13.44 13.46 -11.77
CA GLY A 326 -13.56 14.86 -12.18
C GLY A 326 -12.65 15.80 -11.40
N ALA A 327 -11.39 15.40 -11.20
CA ALA A 327 -10.40 16.30 -10.61
C ALA A 327 -10.22 17.54 -11.52
N PRO A 328 -9.96 18.73 -10.95
CA PRO A 328 -9.76 19.94 -11.74
C PRO A 328 -8.36 20.04 -12.37
N PHE A 329 -7.39 19.28 -11.86
CA PHE A 329 -6.01 19.19 -12.35
C PHE A 329 -5.36 17.92 -11.79
N ASP A 330 -4.30 17.46 -12.45
CA ASP A 330 -3.47 16.34 -11.99
C ASP A 330 -2.61 16.72 -10.77
N ALA A 331 -2.68 15.92 -9.69
CA ALA A 331 -1.94 16.22 -8.46
C ALA A 331 -1.68 15.01 -7.56
N LEU A 332 -0.82 15.21 -6.57
CA LEU A 332 -0.75 14.38 -5.35
C LEU A 332 -1.44 15.12 -4.21
N ASN A 333 -2.37 14.47 -3.51
CA ASN A 333 -2.95 15.00 -2.28
C ASN A 333 -2.20 14.40 -1.08
N VAL A 334 -1.73 15.26 -0.20
CA VAL A 334 -1.01 14.88 1.02
C VAL A 334 -1.88 15.21 2.21
N TYR A 335 -2.26 14.17 2.93
CA TYR A 335 -2.88 14.27 4.24
C TYR A 335 -1.86 13.96 5.32
N GLU A 336 -2.06 14.53 6.50
CA GLU A 336 -1.26 14.25 7.69
C GLU A 336 -2.16 13.69 8.79
N LEU A 337 -1.81 12.49 9.26
CA LEU A 337 -2.43 11.82 10.39
C LEU A 337 -1.53 12.00 11.63
N SER A 338 -2.00 12.75 12.62
CA SER A 338 -1.35 12.84 13.93
C SER A 338 -2.12 12.00 14.95
N VAL A 339 -1.40 11.25 15.78
CA VAL A 339 -1.98 10.41 16.83
C VAL A 339 -1.11 10.48 18.08
N ARG A 340 -1.74 10.66 19.24
CA ARG A 340 -1.10 10.57 20.56
C ARG A 340 -1.82 9.51 21.39
N TRP A 341 -1.11 8.44 21.72
CA TRP A 341 -1.62 7.28 22.46
C TRP A 341 -1.53 7.47 23.97
N GLU A 342 -2.14 8.53 24.50
CA GLU A 342 -2.21 8.78 25.94
C GLU A 342 -3.39 8.02 26.59
N GLN A 343 -3.56 8.15 27.91
CA GLN A 343 -4.73 7.59 28.61
C GLN A 343 -6.04 8.09 28.00
N VAL A 344 -6.09 9.38 27.66
CA VAL A 344 -7.12 9.98 26.80
C VAL A 344 -6.47 10.29 25.45
N PRO A 345 -6.64 9.43 24.44
CA PRO A 345 -5.91 9.58 23.20
C PRO A 345 -6.48 10.73 22.37
N THR A 346 -5.62 11.35 21.56
CA THR A 346 -6.01 12.40 20.61
C THR A 346 -5.50 12.07 19.22
N ALA A 347 -6.24 12.48 18.20
CA ALA A 347 -5.83 12.28 16.81
C ALA A 347 -6.47 13.34 15.90
N ALA A 348 -5.81 13.65 14.80
CA ALA A 348 -6.34 14.51 13.75
C ALA A 348 -5.86 14.04 12.37
N LEU A 349 -6.72 14.20 11.37
CA LEU A 349 -6.41 13.97 9.97
C LEU A 349 -6.66 15.26 9.20
N ASN A 350 -5.64 15.80 8.52
CA ASN A 350 -5.71 17.07 7.81
C ASN A 350 -5.23 16.93 6.37
N LEU A 351 -5.95 17.50 5.40
CA LEU A 351 -5.39 17.74 4.06
C LEU A 351 -4.43 18.92 4.14
N VAL A 352 -3.13 18.66 3.99
CA VAL A 352 -2.08 19.69 4.17
C VAL A 352 -1.52 20.22 2.85
N ALA A 353 -1.59 19.44 1.77
CA ALA A 353 -1.14 19.88 0.46
C ALA A 353 -1.88 19.21 -0.69
N GLN A 354 -2.02 19.94 -1.79
CA GLN A 354 -2.34 19.42 -3.11
C GLN A 354 -1.19 19.84 -4.03
N LEU A 355 -0.33 18.90 -4.40
CA LEU A 355 0.89 19.15 -5.16
C LEU A 355 0.61 18.93 -6.64
N PRO A 356 0.48 19.97 -7.48
CA PRO A 356 0.25 19.79 -8.90
C PRO A 356 1.40 19.01 -9.52
N VAL A 357 1.08 18.04 -10.38
CA VAL A 357 2.06 17.25 -11.12
C VAL A 357 1.92 17.48 -12.63
N ALA A 358 2.91 17.04 -13.39
CA ALA A 358 2.78 16.99 -14.84
C ALA A 358 1.62 16.08 -15.22
N SER A 359 0.93 16.40 -16.32
CA SER A 359 -0.30 15.69 -16.65
C SER A 359 -0.08 14.21 -16.92
N PHE A 360 -0.95 13.37 -16.38
CA PHE A 360 -0.93 11.92 -16.52
C PHE A 360 -2.34 11.38 -16.75
N ASN A 361 -2.44 10.11 -17.15
CA ASN A 361 -3.74 9.45 -17.32
C ASN A 361 -3.69 8.06 -16.71
N SER A 362 -4.41 7.89 -15.60
CA SER A 362 -4.54 6.61 -14.91
C SER A 362 -5.59 5.70 -15.54
N THR A 363 -6.43 6.19 -16.44
CA THR A 363 -7.49 5.41 -17.09
C THR A 363 -6.95 4.64 -18.29
N PHE A 364 -7.09 3.31 -18.26
CA PHE A 364 -6.70 2.43 -19.36
C PHE A 364 -7.88 2.00 -20.22
N PRO A 365 -7.71 1.88 -21.54
CA PRO A 365 -8.76 1.45 -22.45
C PRO A 365 -8.96 -0.08 -22.42
N CYS A 366 -9.17 -0.66 -21.24
CA CYS A 366 -9.45 -2.08 -21.10
C CYS A 366 -10.86 -2.40 -21.61
N THR A 367 -11.01 -2.66 -22.92
CA THR A 367 -12.26 -3.11 -23.52
C THR A 367 -12.33 -4.63 -23.54
N ALA A 368 -13.39 -5.20 -22.97
CA ALA A 368 -13.80 -6.56 -23.31
C ALA A 368 -14.89 -6.49 -24.40
N PRO A 369 -14.89 -7.39 -25.39
CA PRO A 369 -16.03 -7.53 -26.28
C PRO A 369 -17.27 -7.97 -25.46
N PRO A 370 -18.44 -7.36 -25.67
CA PRO A 370 -19.69 -7.84 -25.05
C PRO A 370 -19.92 -9.32 -25.38
N PRO A 371 -20.42 -10.15 -24.46
CA PRO A 371 -21.09 -9.82 -23.20
C PRO A 371 -20.17 -9.86 -21.96
N ALA A 372 -18.85 -9.97 -22.13
CA ALA A 372 -17.94 -10.04 -20.99
C ALA A 372 -17.93 -8.70 -20.23
N SER A 373 -18.13 -8.77 -18.91
CA SER A 373 -17.73 -7.72 -17.98
C SER A 373 -16.34 -7.21 -18.37
N GLN A 374 -16.16 -5.89 -18.43
CA GLN A 374 -14.87 -5.27 -18.81
C GLN A 374 -13.72 -6.00 -18.13
N THR A 375 -12.87 -6.67 -18.92
CA THR A 375 -11.75 -7.43 -18.40
C THR A 375 -10.72 -6.42 -17.93
N ARG A 376 -10.45 -6.34 -16.63
CA ARG A 376 -9.39 -5.53 -16.06
C ARG A 376 -8.01 -5.90 -16.63
N SER A 377 -7.85 -7.16 -17.02
CA SER A 377 -6.67 -7.69 -17.70
C SER A 377 -6.61 -7.31 -19.19
N CYS A 378 -5.98 -6.17 -19.50
CA CYS A 378 -5.89 -5.69 -20.89
C CYS A 378 -4.46 -5.46 -21.41
N ILE A 379 -3.45 -5.65 -20.57
CA ILE A 379 -2.05 -5.38 -20.91
C ILE A 379 -1.35 -6.62 -21.48
N PRO A 380 -0.72 -6.56 -22.67
CA PRO A 380 0.03 -7.68 -23.21
C PRO A 380 1.33 -7.94 -22.44
N GLN A 381 1.75 -9.20 -22.38
CA GLN A 381 3.04 -9.62 -21.82
C GLN A 381 3.86 -10.40 -22.86
N PRO A 382 5.19 -10.25 -22.90
CA PRO A 382 6.04 -11.08 -23.75
C PRO A 382 5.90 -12.57 -23.43
N GLY A 383 5.89 -13.42 -24.45
CA GLY A 383 5.95 -14.88 -24.27
C GLY A 383 4.65 -15.56 -23.80
N THR A 384 3.54 -14.83 -23.67
CA THR A 384 2.24 -15.40 -23.28
C THR A 384 1.07 -14.62 -23.90
N THR A 385 -0.09 -15.28 -24.04
CA THR A 385 -1.35 -14.63 -24.44
C THR A 385 -2.13 -14.09 -23.23
N ARG A 386 -1.68 -14.38 -22.00
CA ARG A 386 -2.29 -13.86 -20.77
C ARG A 386 -1.98 -12.37 -20.59
N LYS A 387 -3.03 -11.59 -20.34
CA LYS A 387 -2.92 -10.14 -20.13
C LYS A 387 -2.78 -9.78 -18.64
N ILE A 388 -2.12 -8.66 -18.33
CA ILE A 388 -1.99 -8.09 -16.97
C ILE A 388 -3.20 -7.21 -16.67
N ASP A 389 -3.71 -7.32 -15.45
CA ASP A 389 -4.59 -6.32 -14.82
C ASP A 389 -3.76 -5.13 -14.35
N ILE A 390 -4.14 -3.93 -14.79
CA ILE A 390 -3.43 -2.70 -14.52
C ILE A 390 -3.60 -2.18 -13.10
N LEU A 391 -4.69 -2.56 -12.40
CA LEU A 391 -5.10 -2.15 -11.06
C LEU A 391 -5.25 -0.63 -10.78
N SER A 392 -4.58 0.25 -11.54
CA SER A 392 -4.54 1.71 -11.31
C SER A 392 -5.68 2.50 -11.96
N TYR A 393 -6.60 1.83 -12.69
CA TYR A 393 -7.54 2.41 -13.66
C TYR A 393 -8.60 3.38 -13.10
N ARG A 394 -8.55 3.73 -11.81
CA ARG A 394 -9.48 4.64 -11.12
C ARG A 394 -8.75 5.60 -10.19
N GLN A 395 -7.70 6.29 -10.64
CA GLN A 395 -7.01 7.23 -9.76
C GLN A 395 -6.56 6.53 -8.45
N ARG A 396 -5.91 5.37 -8.62
CA ARG A 396 -5.47 4.50 -7.53
C ARG A 396 -3.94 4.36 -7.60
N PRO A 397 -3.18 5.01 -6.69
CA PRO A 397 -1.75 4.75 -6.57
C PRO A 397 -1.50 3.31 -6.12
N THR A 398 -0.40 2.72 -6.58
CA THR A 398 -0.02 1.35 -6.23
C THR A 398 0.90 1.34 -5.02
N TRP A 399 0.69 0.40 -4.11
CA TRP A 399 1.43 0.32 -2.85
C TRP A 399 2.90 -0.06 -3.11
N ARG A 400 3.87 0.56 -2.42
CA ARG A 400 3.79 1.35 -1.17
C ARG A 400 4.15 2.83 -1.32
N LEU A 401 3.76 3.65 -0.33
CA LEU A 401 4.31 4.99 -0.12
C LEU A 401 5.57 4.89 0.75
N ALA A 402 6.74 4.76 0.12
CA ALA A 402 8.00 4.71 0.82
C ALA A 402 8.37 6.11 1.35
N TYR A 403 8.52 6.25 2.66
CA TYR A 403 8.91 7.49 3.32
C TYR A 403 10.36 7.40 3.84
N ARG A 404 11.16 8.46 3.72
CA ARG A 404 12.49 8.57 4.35
C ARG A 404 12.70 9.96 4.93
N THR A 405 13.31 10.03 6.11
CA THR A 405 13.85 11.28 6.65
C THR A 405 15.37 11.32 6.57
N PHE A 406 15.90 12.47 6.18
CA PHE A 406 17.33 12.80 6.15
C PHE A 406 17.67 13.88 7.19
N GLY A 407 16.78 14.10 8.16
CA GLY A 407 16.85 15.15 9.18
C GLY A 407 16.55 16.55 8.66
N LYS A 408 17.23 16.99 7.59
CA LYS A 408 17.02 18.33 6.99
C LYS A 408 15.84 18.38 6.01
N TYR A 409 15.46 17.22 5.47
CA TYR A 409 14.36 17.09 4.53
C TYR A 409 13.82 15.65 4.59
N GLU A 410 12.62 15.50 4.07
CA GLU A 410 11.92 14.23 3.96
C GLU A 410 11.70 13.91 2.47
N ALA A 411 11.61 12.64 2.15
CA ALA A 411 11.29 12.18 0.80
C ALA A 411 10.22 11.10 0.87
N MET A 412 9.24 11.21 -0.03
CA MET A 412 8.20 10.21 -0.24
C MET A 412 8.24 9.73 -1.68
N VAL A 413 8.13 8.42 -1.88
CA VAL A 413 8.09 7.81 -3.21
C VAL A 413 6.89 6.88 -3.28
N THR A 414 6.04 7.10 -4.28
CA THR A 414 4.94 6.23 -4.67
C THR A 414 5.02 6.01 -6.18
N ASN A 415 4.31 5.02 -6.69
CA ASN A 415 4.16 4.80 -8.12
C ASN A 415 2.69 4.66 -8.52
N GLN A 416 2.42 4.89 -9.79
CA GLN A 416 1.13 4.59 -10.40
C GLN A 416 1.32 4.25 -11.87
N SER A 417 0.57 3.28 -12.37
CA SER A 417 0.62 2.99 -13.80
C SER A 417 -0.22 3.99 -14.59
N VAL A 418 0.34 4.47 -15.69
CA VAL A 418 -0.21 5.53 -16.55
C VAL A 418 -0.18 5.12 -18.02
N THR A 419 -1.17 5.57 -18.79
CA THR A 419 -1.27 5.24 -20.23
C THR A 419 -0.31 6.12 -21.05
N LEU A 420 0.45 5.53 -21.98
CA LEU A 420 1.32 6.24 -22.94
C LEU A 420 0.70 6.30 -24.36
N PRO A 421 1.22 7.15 -25.28
CA PRO A 421 0.82 7.09 -26.69
C PRO A 421 1.13 5.69 -27.27
N ALA A 422 0.26 5.21 -28.16
CA ALA A 422 0.36 3.91 -28.85
C ALA A 422 0.26 2.65 -27.95
N GLY A 423 -0.41 2.74 -26.79
CA GLY A 423 -0.70 1.55 -25.96
C GLY A 423 0.55 0.92 -25.30
N HIS A 424 1.63 1.69 -25.21
CA HIS A 424 2.84 1.29 -24.48
C HIS A 424 2.69 1.62 -22.99
N LEU A 425 3.45 0.92 -22.13
CA LEU A 425 3.36 1.04 -20.67
C LEU A 425 4.65 1.56 -20.07
N ARG A 426 4.53 2.41 -19.05
CA ARG A 426 5.57 2.63 -18.04
C ARG A 426 4.91 2.80 -16.67
N SER A 427 5.57 2.30 -15.64
CA SER A 427 5.32 2.76 -14.27
C SER A 427 5.79 4.21 -14.17
N GLY A 428 4.90 5.11 -13.75
CA GLY A 428 5.21 6.50 -13.42
C GLY A 428 5.69 6.64 -11.99
#